data_AF-A0A8J1LRL9-F1
#
_entry.id   AF-A0A8J1LRL9-F1
#
_cell.length_a   1.000
_cell.length_b   1.000
_cell.length_c   1.000
_cell.angle_alpha   90.00
_cell.angle_beta   90.00
_cell.angle_gamma   90.00
#
_symmetry.space_group_name_H-M   'P 1'
#
loop_
_entity.id
_entity.type
_entity.pdbx_description
1 polymer ?
#
loop_
_entity_poly.entity_id
_entity_poly.type
_entity_poly.pdbx_seq_one_letter_code
_entity_poly.pdbx_strand_id
1 'polypeptide(L)'
;MLPLEQRTAAIARPLEMNETERVLRTSIKEVLEQVQKMKDLMSNVASDEQNLEAKIEKRKQELERNRKRLQTLQTVRPAFMDEYEKIEEELQKHYESYLDKFRNVCYLEHQLEDFHRVEQERFEEAENTLRLMQNKLREEENRLHKNGNGNEDSDNEFQEDEGSDDTDNMERRTVKPPNGRMVTMQGRTTSSHIMGMMNGGESEDEDDSDDSEIDVDDEEDDDDEDEEEDIMRVRGHNKETSLGKPSRRAPKADSLVESDNDF
;
A
#
# COMPACT_ATOMS: atom_id res chain seq x y z
N MET A 1 -91.61 -29.98 32.80
CA MET A 1 -91.98 -31.13 31.95
C MET A 1 -92.65 -30.58 30.71
N LEU A 2 -92.11 -30.81 29.51
CA LEU A 2 -92.83 -30.49 28.27
C LEU A 2 -94.11 -31.36 28.23
N PRO A 3 -95.29 -30.81 27.87
CA PRO A 3 -96.56 -31.55 27.79
C PRO A 3 -96.40 -32.82 26.96
N LEU A 4 -97.11 -33.89 27.35
CA LEU A 4 -97.04 -35.21 26.72
C LEU A 4 -97.12 -35.10 25.19
N GLU A 5 -98.02 -34.27 24.68
CA GLU A 5 -98.27 -34.01 23.26
C GLU A 5 -97.05 -33.46 22.50
N GLN A 6 -96.25 -32.58 23.12
CA GLN A 6 -95.00 -32.09 22.55
C GLN A 6 -93.91 -33.17 22.55
N ARG A 7 -93.91 -34.07 23.55
CA ARG A 7 -93.00 -35.23 23.58
C ARG A 7 -93.41 -36.25 22.52
N THR A 8 -94.70 -36.54 22.34
CA THR A 8 -95.18 -37.44 21.28
C THR A 8 -94.92 -36.86 19.88
N ALA A 9 -95.10 -35.55 19.68
CA ALA A 9 -94.80 -34.88 18.41
C ALA A 9 -93.29 -34.85 18.08
N ALA A 10 -92.43 -34.71 19.09
CA ALA A 10 -90.98 -34.78 18.90
C ALA A 10 -90.49 -36.21 18.58
N ILE A 11 -91.14 -37.24 19.12
CA ILE A 11 -90.82 -38.65 18.85
C ILE A 11 -91.42 -39.11 17.50
N ALA A 12 -92.56 -38.55 17.09
CA ALA A 12 -93.20 -38.82 15.81
C ALA A 12 -92.60 -38.01 14.63
N ARG A 13 -91.63 -37.13 14.90
CA ARG A 13 -90.87 -36.45 13.85
C ARG A 13 -90.07 -37.51 13.08
N PRO A 14 -90.20 -37.59 11.75
CA PRO A 14 -89.37 -38.49 10.96
C PRO A 14 -87.91 -38.20 11.28
N LEU A 15 -87.18 -39.18 11.83
CA LEU A 15 -85.74 -39.08 11.97
C LEU A 15 -85.20 -38.85 10.56
N GLU A 16 -84.48 -37.75 10.33
CA GLU A 16 -83.79 -37.49 9.05
C GLU A 16 -82.56 -38.38 8.91
N MET A 17 -82.74 -39.69 9.16
CA MET A 17 -81.72 -40.72 9.17
C MET A 17 -80.96 -40.73 7.84
N ASN A 18 -81.68 -40.66 6.72
CA ASN A 18 -81.09 -40.61 5.39
C ASN A 18 -80.21 -39.36 5.17
N GLU A 19 -80.60 -38.22 5.74
CA GLU A 19 -79.81 -37.00 5.66
C GLU A 19 -78.57 -37.08 6.54
N THR A 20 -78.71 -37.56 7.78
CA THR A 20 -77.57 -37.78 8.67
C THR A 20 -76.58 -38.81 8.11
N GLU A 21 -77.08 -39.88 7.48
CA GLU A 21 -76.27 -40.89 6.80
C GLU A 21 -75.54 -40.28 5.59
N ARG A 22 -76.23 -39.47 4.79
CA ARG A 22 -75.61 -38.74 3.67
C ARG A 22 -74.50 -37.82 4.15
N VAL A 23 -74.74 -37.03 5.20
CA VAL A 23 -73.74 -36.14 5.79
C VAL A 23 -72.54 -36.94 6.30
N LEU A 24 -72.78 -38.03 7.04
CA LEU A 24 -71.71 -38.92 7.53
C LEU A 24 -70.89 -39.52 6.36
N ARG A 25 -71.55 -39.98 5.30
CA ARG A 25 -70.87 -40.51 4.10
C ARG A 25 -70.01 -39.44 3.43
N THR A 26 -70.50 -38.21 3.33
CA THR A 26 -69.72 -37.08 2.80
C THR A 26 -68.52 -36.77 3.69
N SER A 27 -68.69 -36.70 5.02
CA SER A 27 -67.59 -36.45 5.95
C SER A 27 -66.54 -37.58 5.94
N ILE A 28 -66.96 -38.84 5.80
CA ILE A 28 -66.02 -39.97 5.62
C ILE A 28 -65.20 -39.78 4.34
N LYS A 29 -65.86 -39.40 3.24
CA LYS A 29 -65.17 -39.15 1.96
C LYS A 29 -64.17 -38.00 2.09
N GLU A 30 -64.56 -36.89 2.72
CA GLU A 30 -63.67 -35.75 2.97
C GLU A 30 -62.45 -36.13 3.80
N VAL A 31 -62.63 -36.92 4.87
CA VAL A 31 -61.52 -37.42 5.70
C VAL A 31 -60.60 -38.34 4.89
N LEU A 32 -61.15 -39.23 4.05
CA LEU A 32 -60.33 -40.08 3.18
C LEU A 32 -59.52 -39.28 2.16
N GLU A 33 -60.11 -38.24 1.57
CA GLU A 33 -59.41 -37.31 0.68
C GLU A 33 -58.30 -36.54 1.43
N GLN A 34 -58.56 -36.10 2.66
CA GLN A 34 -57.55 -35.46 3.51
C GLN A 34 -56.40 -36.41 3.86
N VAL A 35 -56.70 -37.67 4.20
CA VAL A 35 -55.69 -38.70 4.46
C VAL A 35 -54.83 -38.94 3.22
N GLN A 36 -55.44 -39.00 2.03
CA GLN A 36 -54.68 -39.17 0.79
C GLN A 36 -53.77 -37.97 0.52
N LYS A 37 -54.29 -36.74 0.62
CA LYS A 37 -53.49 -35.52 0.49
C LYS A 37 -52.31 -35.50 1.46
N MET A 38 -52.51 -35.92 2.70
CA MET A 38 -51.44 -35.96 3.70
C MET A 38 -50.38 -37.02 3.38
N LYS A 39 -50.78 -38.18 2.83
CA LYS A 39 -49.82 -39.19 2.34
C LYS A 39 -48.99 -38.67 1.17
N ASP A 40 -49.60 -37.97 0.22
CA ASP A 40 -48.88 -37.38 -0.91
C ASP A 40 -47.89 -36.32 -0.42
N LEU A 41 -48.31 -35.47 0.53
CA LEU A 41 -47.43 -34.49 1.17
C LEU A 41 -46.25 -35.15 1.89
N MET A 42 -46.50 -36.22 2.65
CA MET A 42 -45.43 -36.99 3.31
C MET A 42 -44.45 -37.59 2.29
N SER A 43 -44.95 -38.10 1.16
CA SER A 43 -44.10 -38.63 0.09
C SER A 43 -43.20 -37.55 -0.51
N ASN A 44 -43.73 -36.35 -0.72
CA ASN A 44 -42.95 -35.22 -1.24
C ASN A 44 -41.89 -34.80 -0.22
N VAL A 45 -42.24 -34.65 1.05
CA VAL A 45 -41.29 -34.32 2.13
C VAL A 45 -40.18 -35.36 2.24
N ALA A 46 -40.50 -36.64 2.12
CA ALA A 46 -39.49 -37.70 2.13
C ALA A 46 -38.53 -37.61 0.93
N SER A 47 -39.05 -37.26 -0.25
CA SER A 47 -38.22 -37.01 -1.43
C SER A 47 -37.32 -35.79 -1.24
N ASP A 48 -37.85 -34.69 -0.68
CA ASP A 48 -37.10 -33.48 -0.41
C ASP A 48 -36.00 -33.72 0.64
N GLU A 49 -36.31 -34.49 1.68
CA GLU A 49 -35.34 -34.90 2.71
C GLU A 49 -34.19 -35.72 2.08
N GLN A 50 -34.51 -36.69 1.22
CA GLN A 50 -33.49 -37.48 0.52
C GLN A 50 -32.62 -36.62 -0.39
N ASN A 51 -33.23 -35.68 -1.13
CA ASN A 51 -32.50 -34.77 -2.00
C ASN A 51 -31.57 -33.84 -1.20
N LEU A 52 -32.05 -33.31 -0.07
CA LEU A 52 -31.25 -32.46 0.81
C LEU A 52 -30.11 -33.24 1.47
N GLU A 53 -30.34 -34.47 1.90
CA GLU A 53 -29.27 -35.31 2.47
C GLU A 53 -28.18 -35.60 1.42
N ALA A 54 -28.57 -35.89 0.17
CA ALA A 54 -27.62 -36.05 -0.93
C ALA A 54 -26.81 -34.76 -1.19
N LYS A 55 -27.47 -33.59 -1.21
CA LYS A 55 -26.79 -32.29 -1.33
C LYS A 55 -25.82 -32.05 -0.15
N ILE A 56 -26.23 -32.36 1.07
CA ILE A 56 -25.39 -32.21 2.27
C ILE A 56 -24.16 -33.11 2.19
N GLU A 57 -24.32 -34.37 1.78
CA GLU A 57 -23.21 -35.32 1.67
C GLU A 57 -22.20 -34.92 0.60
N LYS A 58 -22.68 -34.47 -0.58
CA LYS A 58 -21.81 -33.90 -1.62
C LYS A 58 -20.98 -32.73 -1.08
N ARG A 59 -21.63 -31.78 -0.40
CA ARG A 59 -20.95 -30.61 0.20
C ARG A 59 -19.97 -31.00 1.31
N LYS A 60 -20.26 -32.01 2.12
CA LYS A 60 -19.33 -32.53 3.14
C LYS A 60 -18.05 -33.07 2.51
N GLN A 61 -18.18 -33.86 1.44
CA GLN A 61 -17.04 -34.46 0.74
C GLN A 61 -16.17 -33.39 0.06
N GLU A 62 -16.77 -32.41 -0.61
CA GLU A 62 -16.05 -31.26 -1.19
C GLU A 62 -15.30 -30.46 -0.12
N LEU A 63 -15.97 -30.19 1.01
CA LEU A 63 -15.38 -29.47 2.13
C LEU A 63 -14.20 -30.25 2.75
N GLU A 64 -14.28 -31.57 2.84
CA GLU A 64 -13.16 -32.40 3.30
C GLU A 64 -11.97 -32.35 2.32
N ARG A 65 -12.23 -32.46 1.01
CA ARG A 65 -11.20 -32.31 -0.04
C ARG A 65 -10.52 -30.95 0.03
N ASN A 66 -11.31 -29.88 0.13
CA ASN A 66 -10.81 -28.51 0.25
C ASN A 66 -10.00 -28.31 1.53
N ARG A 67 -10.44 -28.88 2.66
CA ARG A 67 -9.64 -28.86 3.91
C ARG A 67 -8.29 -29.57 3.74
N LYS A 68 -8.26 -30.73 3.09
CA LYS A 68 -7.01 -31.46 2.81
C LYS A 68 -6.09 -30.63 1.89
N ARG A 69 -6.63 -30.06 0.81
CA ARG A 69 -5.88 -29.18 -0.09
C ARG A 69 -5.31 -27.96 0.64
N LEU A 70 -6.12 -27.30 1.47
CA LEU A 70 -5.69 -26.17 2.28
C LEU A 70 -4.56 -26.57 3.23
N GLN A 71 -4.69 -27.71 3.91
CA GLN A 71 -3.66 -28.21 4.81
C GLN A 71 -2.35 -28.45 4.06
N THR A 72 -2.38 -29.12 2.91
CA THR A 72 -1.18 -29.34 2.07
C THR A 72 -0.55 -28.00 1.68
N LEU A 73 -1.36 -27.05 1.22
CA LEU A 73 -0.88 -25.74 0.79
C LEU A 73 -0.26 -24.94 1.96
N GLN A 74 -0.81 -25.05 3.16
CA GLN A 74 -0.28 -24.40 4.37
C GLN A 74 1.01 -25.06 4.89
N THR A 75 1.17 -26.37 4.69
CA THR A 75 2.39 -27.07 5.14
C THR A 75 3.59 -26.79 4.26
N VAL A 76 3.36 -26.43 2.99
CA VAL A 76 4.44 -26.15 2.04
C VAL A 76 4.89 -24.71 2.21
N ARG A 77 6.19 -24.52 2.42
CA ARG A 77 6.82 -23.20 2.44
C ARG A 77 6.80 -22.62 1.01
N PRO A 78 6.37 -21.37 0.80
CA PRO A 78 6.39 -20.78 -0.53
C PRO A 78 7.82 -20.68 -1.09
N ALA A 79 8.00 -21.03 -2.36
CA ALA A 79 9.33 -21.11 -3.00
C ALA A 79 10.11 -19.78 -2.98
N PHE A 80 9.41 -18.65 -3.05
CA PHE A 80 10.03 -17.32 -3.02
C PHE A 80 10.51 -16.89 -1.63
N MET A 81 10.13 -17.59 -0.56
CA MET A 81 10.53 -17.20 0.81
C MET A 81 12.05 -17.28 1.01
N ASP A 82 12.70 -18.26 0.38
CA ASP A 82 14.15 -18.44 0.49
C ASP A 82 14.90 -17.31 -0.23
N GLU A 83 14.39 -16.87 -1.39
CA GLU A 83 14.92 -15.71 -2.10
C GLU A 83 14.71 -14.42 -1.31
N TYR A 84 13.53 -14.25 -0.69
CA TYR A 84 13.23 -13.12 0.16
C TYR A 84 14.20 -13.03 1.35
N GLU A 85 14.38 -14.12 2.09
CA GLU A 85 15.30 -14.17 3.23
C GLU A 85 16.75 -13.89 2.81
N LYS A 86 17.19 -14.42 1.66
CA LYS A 86 18.51 -14.12 1.10
C LYS A 86 18.69 -12.62 0.81
N ILE A 87 17.69 -11.98 0.19
CA ILE A 87 17.74 -10.55 -0.13
C ILE A 87 17.75 -9.70 1.13
N GLU A 88 16.96 -10.06 2.15
CA GLU A 88 16.97 -9.39 3.46
C GLU A 88 18.36 -9.45 4.12
N GLU A 89 19.01 -10.62 4.10
CA GLU A 89 20.37 -10.76 4.61
C GLU A 89 21.39 -9.90 3.84
N GLU A 90 21.30 -9.88 2.50
CA GLU A 90 22.16 -9.05 1.66
C GLU A 90 21.95 -7.56 1.92
N LEU A 91 20.69 -7.14 2.07
CA LEU A 91 20.32 -5.77 2.42
C LEU A 91 20.93 -5.35 3.77
N GLN A 92 20.85 -6.22 4.78
CA GLN A 92 21.45 -5.95 6.08
C GLN A 92 22.97 -5.76 5.97
N LYS A 93 23.67 -6.64 5.27
CA LYS A 93 25.13 -6.54 5.04
C LYS A 93 25.50 -5.24 4.32
N HIS A 94 24.72 -4.84 3.32
CA HIS A 94 24.93 -3.59 2.59
C HIS A 94 24.68 -2.37 3.46
N TYR A 95 23.65 -2.40 4.31
CA TYR A 95 23.34 -1.32 5.24
C TYR A 95 24.46 -1.10 6.26
N GLU A 96 24.99 -2.17 6.84
CA GLU A 96 26.15 -2.11 7.75
C GLU A 96 27.37 -1.48 7.05
N SER A 97 27.71 -1.97 5.85
CA SER A 97 28.82 -1.38 5.07
C SER A 97 28.60 0.09 4.72
N TYR A 98 27.35 0.47 4.41
CA TYR A 98 26.99 1.85 4.14
C TYR A 98 27.21 2.73 5.37
N LEU A 99 26.79 2.30 6.56
CA LEU A 99 26.97 3.07 7.79
C LEU A 99 28.44 3.32 8.11
N ASP A 100 29.29 2.30 7.96
CA ASP A 100 30.73 2.46 8.19
C ASP A 100 31.36 3.42 7.19
N LYS A 101 31.01 3.31 5.90
CA LYS A 101 31.46 4.26 4.87
C LYS A 101 30.96 5.67 5.15
N PHE A 102 29.71 5.81 5.54
CA PHE A 102 29.11 7.11 5.87
C PHE A 102 29.82 7.77 7.05
N ARG A 103 30.08 7.03 8.13
CA ARG A 103 30.87 7.51 9.28
C ARG A 103 32.26 7.97 8.86
N ASN A 104 32.93 7.19 8.02
CA ASN A 104 34.26 7.55 7.50
C ASN A 104 34.21 8.82 6.66
N VAL A 105 33.21 8.97 5.79
CA VAL A 105 33.03 10.17 4.97
C VAL A 105 32.82 11.40 5.85
N CYS A 106 31.86 11.35 6.79
CA CYS A 106 31.61 12.46 7.70
C CYS A 106 32.86 12.87 8.50
N TYR A 107 33.65 11.88 8.92
CA TYR A 107 34.91 12.15 9.64
C TYR A 107 35.94 12.86 8.75
N LEU A 108 36.12 12.38 7.52
CA LEU A 108 37.08 12.97 6.58
C LEU A 108 36.66 14.36 6.11
N GLU A 109 35.36 14.57 5.88
CA GLU A 109 34.80 15.89 5.57
C GLU A 109 35.09 16.88 6.70
N HIS A 110 34.83 16.48 7.94
CA HIS A 110 35.12 17.31 9.11
C HIS A 110 36.61 17.64 9.26
N GLN A 111 37.51 16.67 9.07
CA GLN A 111 38.95 16.93 9.08
C GLN A 111 39.39 17.91 7.99
N LEU A 112 38.79 17.79 6.80
CA LEU A 112 39.10 18.66 5.67
C LEU A 112 38.64 20.10 5.94
N GLU A 113 37.45 20.26 6.52
CA GLU A 113 36.93 21.55 6.97
C GLU A 113 37.84 22.19 8.01
N ASP A 114 38.28 21.42 9.02
CA ASP A 114 39.22 21.89 10.04
C ASP A 114 40.57 22.31 9.44
N PHE A 115 41.10 21.54 8.48
CA PHE A 115 42.33 21.88 7.77
C PHE A 115 42.19 23.20 7.01
N HIS A 116 41.11 23.38 6.26
CA HIS A 116 40.84 24.62 5.54
C HIS A 116 40.66 25.80 6.50
N ARG A 117 40.00 25.60 7.65
CA ARG A 117 39.84 26.66 8.68
C ARG A 117 41.19 27.12 9.21
N VAL A 118 42.05 26.19 9.61
CA VAL A 118 43.39 26.51 10.16
C VAL A 118 44.28 27.18 9.11
N GLU A 119 44.25 26.71 7.86
CA GLU A 119 45.04 27.31 6.79
C GLU A 119 44.57 28.73 6.46
N GLN A 120 43.26 28.97 6.50
CA GLN A 120 42.67 30.30 6.32
C GLN A 120 43.06 31.25 7.47
N GLU A 121 42.96 30.80 8.72
CA GLU A 121 43.42 31.59 9.89
C GLU A 121 44.90 31.96 9.77
N ARG A 122 45.76 31.03 9.35
CA ARG A 122 47.19 31.28 9.14
C ARG A 122 47.43 32.31 8.04
N PHE A 123 46.67 32.24 6.95
CA PHE A 123 46.76 33.19 5.86
C PHE A 123 46.35 34.61 6.32
N GLU A 124 45.25 34.72 7.06
CA GLU A 124 44.76 35.98 7.63
C GLU A 124 45.75 36.58 8.65
N GLU A 125 46.37 35.77 9.50
CA GLU A 125 47.42 36.21 10.43
C GLU A 125 48.65 36.76 9.70
N ALA A 126 49.08 36.08 8.63
CA ALA A 126 50.20 36.54 7.80
C ALA A 126 49.87 37.85 7.07
N GLU A 127 48.67 37.96 6.50
CA GLU A 127 48.19 39.20 5.87
C GLU A 127 48.11 40.36 6.87
N ASN A 128 47.54 40.11 8.06
CA ASN A 128 47.46 41.10 9.14
C ASN A 128 48.86 41.55 9.58
N THR A 129 49.82 40.64 9.70
CA THR A 129 51.20 40.95 10.07
C THR A 129 51.89 41.81 9.00
N LEU A 130 51.73 41.44 7.72
CA LEU A 130 52.27 42.20 6.61
C LEU A 130 51.65 43.60 6.52
N ARG A 131 50.34 43.70 6.71
CA ARG A 131 49.60 44.97 6.74
C ARG A 131 50.05 45.86 7.90
N LEU A 132 50.29 45.29 9.08
CA LEU A 132 50.82 46.04 10.23
C LEU A 132 52.24 46.55 9.94
N MET A 133 53.11 45.74 9.33
CA MET A 133 54.46 46.15 8.94
C MET A 133 54.42 47.28 7.90
N GLN A 134 53.57 47.15 6.86
CA GLN A 134 53.40 48.18 5.84
C GLN A 134 52.91 49.51 6.44
N ASN A 135 51.92 49.45 7.35
CA ASN A 135 51.43 50.65 8.03
C ASN A 135 52.50 51.31 8.90
N LYS A 136 53.32 50.52 9.62
CA LYS A 136 54.45 51.06 10.41
C LYS A 136 55.47 51.76 9.53
N LEU A 137 55.85 51.15 8.40
CA LEU A 137 56.78 51.77 7.44
C LEU A 137 56.23 53.09 6.90
N ARG A 138 54.95 53.13 6.51
CA ARG A 138 54.28 54.35 6.06
C ARG A 138 54.22 55.43 7.16
N GLU A 139 53.99 55.04 8.42
CA GLU A 139 53.99 55.98 9.54
C GLU A 139 55.39 56.55 9.81
N GLU A 140 56.44 55.72 9.76
CA GLU A 140 57.82 56.18 9.89
C GLU A 140 58.23 57.10 8.73
N GLU A 141 57.85 56.75 7.50
CA GLU A 141 58.02 57.60 6.32
C GLU A 141 57.35 58.95 6.54
N ASN A 142 56.08 58.98 6.93
CA ASN A 142 55.34 60.22 7.21
C ASN A 142 55.96 61.03 8.36
N ARG A 143 56.49 60.37 9.40
CA ARG A 143 57.19 61.03 10.51
C ARG A 143 58.50 61.66 10.05
N LEU A 144 59.26 60.99 9.18
CA LEU A 144 60.48 61.56 8.59
C LEU A 144 60.16 62.76 7.69
N HIS A 145 59.12 62.68 6.87
CA HIS A 145 58.67 63.82 6.05
C HIS A 145 58.17 64.99 6.92
N LYS A 146 57.48 64.71 8.04
CA LYS A 146 56.97 65.74 8.95
C LYS A 146 58.05 66.37 9.84
N ASN A 147 59.09 65.62 10.21
CA ASN A 147 60.22 66.12 11.00
C ASN A 147 61.35 66.69 10.11
N GLY A 148 61.32 66.44 8.80
CA GLY A 148 62.20 67.03 7.79
C GLY A 148 61.75 68.41 7.31
N ASN A 149 60.50 68.81 7.54
CA ASN A 149 60.01 70.14 7.20
C ASN A 149 60.22 71.16 8.32
N GLY A 150 61.50 71.44 8.56
CA GLY A 150 61.94 72.77 8.98
C GLY A 150 62.56 73.46 7.77
N ASN A 151 61.71 74.15 7.01
CA ASN A 151 62.01 75.12 5.94
C ASN A 151 62.23 74.63 4.50
N GLU A 152 61.62 75.43 3.61
CA GLU A 152 61.97 75.73 2.22
C GLU A 152 61.33 74.90 1.10
N ASP A 153 60.24 75.48 0.57
CA ASP A 153 60.09 75.82 -0.86
C ASP A 153 60.86 74.92 -1.84
N SER A 154 60.13 74.02 -2.49
CA SER A 154 60.46 73.68 -3.87
C SER A 154 59.17 73.42 -4.63
N ASP A 155 58.65 74.50 -5.20
CA ASP A 155 57.92 74.46 -6.46
C ASP A 155 58.63 73.50 -7.42
N ASN A 156 57.91 72.52 -7.92
CA ASN A 156 58.30 71.80 -9.11
C ASN A 156 57.02 71.65 -9.95
N GLU A 157 56.58 72.77 -10.52
CA GLU A 157 55.74 72.79 -11.71
C GLU A 157 56.50 72.10 -12.84
N PHE A 158 56.16 70.84 -13.11
CA PHE A 158 56.49 70.19 -14.37
C PHE A 158 55.19 70.05 -15.17
N GLN A 159 54.95 71.05 -16.01
CA GLN A 159 53.83 71.12 -16.95
C GLN A 159 54.43 71.29 -18.37
N GLU A 160 54.49 70.18 -19.12
CA GLU A 160 54.60 70.16 -20.59
C GLU A 160 53.72 68.98 -21.02
N ASP A 161 52.46 69.21 -21.42
CA ASP A 161 51.95 69.68 -22.72
C ASP A 161 51.70 68.54 -23.73
N GLU A 162 50.61 68.71 -24.47
CA GLU A 162 49.78 67.74 -25.16
C GLU A 162 50.46 66.89 -26.24
N GLY A 163 50.11 65.60 -26.23
CA GLY A 163 50.24 64.71 -27.38
C GLY A 163 49.14 63.66 -27.32
N SER A 164 48.01 63.95 -27.96
CA SER A 164 46.97 62.97 -28.30
C SER A 164 47.57 61.94 -29.27
N ASP A 165 47.62 60.66 -28.90
CA ASP A 165 47.59 59.58 -29.89
C ASP A 165 46.83 58.36 -29.39
N ASP A 166 45.97 57.90 -30.28
CA ASP A 166 44.99 56.83 -30.19
C ASP A 166 45.71 55.48 -30.25
N THR A 167 45.55 54.61 -29.25
CA THR A 167 45.96 53.20 -29.39
C THR A 167 44.94 52.26 -28.76
N ASP A 168 44.05 51.81 -29.65
CA ASP A 168 43.47 50.47 -29.75
C ASP A 168 43.79 49.44 -28.65
N ASN A 169 42.71 48.98 -28.04
CA ASN A 169 42.39 47.58 -27.81
C ASN A 169 43.28 46.56 -28.56
N MET A 170 44.25 45.93 -27.87
CA MET A 170 44.65 44.54 -28.13
C MET A 170 45.36 43.90 -26.90
N GLU A 171 44.72 42.86 -26.38
CA GLU A 171 45.30 41.54 -26.09
C GLU A 171 46.59 41.45 -25.24
N ARG A 172 46.45 41.45 -23.90
CA ARG A 172 47.45 40.83 -23.01
C ARG A 172 47.17 39.34 -22.83
N ARG A 173 47.89 38.53 -23.60
CA ARG A 173 48.17 37.12 -23.28
C ARG A 173 49.34 37.00 -22.30
N THR A 174 49.32 35.86 -21.61
CA THR A 174 50.38 35.18 -20.82
C THR A 174 50.42 35.52 -19.32
N VAL A 175 50.40 34.58 -18.35
CA VAL A 175 50.35 33.10 -18.29
C VAL A 175 49.74 32.75 -16.90
N LYS A 176 48.80 31.81 -16.83
CA LYS A 176 48.31 31.18 -15.58
C LYS A 176 48.91 29.78 -15.42
N PRO A 177 49.26 29.32 -14.21
CA PRO A 177 49.44 27.89 -13.93
C PRO A 177 48.08 27.18 -13.69
N PRO A 178 48.00 25.84 -13.83
CA PRO A 178 46.74 25.15 -14.08
C PRO A 178 46.21 24.31 -12.89
N ASN A 179 44.96 23.86 -13.07
CA ASN A 179 44.29 22.69 -12.49
C ASN A 179 43.36 22.87 -11.27
N GLY A 180 42.09 22.49 -11.51
CA GLY A 180 41.04 22.33 -10.51
C GLY A 180 39.66 22.20 -11.16
N ARG A 181 39.45 21.15 -11.98
CA ARG A 181 38.14 20.85 -12.58
C ARG A 181 37.16 20.41 -11.48
N MET A 182 36.18 21.27 -11.19
CA MET A 182 34.87 20.80 -10.75
C MET A 182 34.09 20.32 -11.99
N VAL A 183 33.57 19.10 -11.95
CA VAL A 183 32.58 18.62 -12.92
C VAL A 183 31.27 18.42 -12.18
N THR A 184 30.38 19.39 -12.33
CA THR A 184 28.96 19.27 -12.03
C THR A 184 28.29 18.51 -13.18
N MET A 185 27.65 17.41 -12.85
CA MET A 185 26.77 16.63 -13.71
C MET A 185 25.50 17.44 -14.06
N GLN A 186 25.21 17.65 -15.35
CA GLN A 186 23.81 17.59 -15.81
C GLN A 186 23.65 17.46 -17.34
N GLY A 187 23.10 16.31 -17.74
CA GLY A 187 22.10 16.09 -18.79
C GLY A 187 22.31 16.65 -20.21
N ARG A 188 22.32 15.74 -21.21
CA ARG A 188 21.18 15.48 -22.14
C ARG A 188 21.63 14.64 -23.35
N THR A 189 20.91 13.52 -23.54
CA THR A 189 20.38 12.92 -24.79
C THR A 189 21.18 13.07 -26.10
N THR A 190 21.55 11.95 -26.74
CA THR A 190 20.88 11.36 -27.93
C THR A 190 21.69 10.19 -28.53
N SER A 191 21.00 9.06 -28.74
CA SER A 191 21.11 8.12 -29.87
C SER A 191 22.48 7.82 -30.50
N SER A 192 22.99 6.60 -30.30
CA SER A 192 23.39 5.74 -31.43
C SER A 192 23.38 4.26 -31.02
N HIS A 193 22.68 3.47 -31.83
CA HIS A 193 22.57 2.02 -31.74
C HIS A 193 23.75 1.32 -32.43
N ILE A 194 24.05 0.10 -31.96
CA ILE A 194 24.62 -1.05 -32.70
C ILE A 194 26.11 -0.99 -33.10
N MET A 195 26.91 -1.89 -32.50
CA MET A 195 27.72 -2.88 -33.23
C MET A 195 28.22 -3.97 -32.26
N GLY A 196 27.85 -5.23 -32.54
CA GLY A 196 28.41 -6.42 -31.88
C GLY A 196 29.59 -7.00 -32.65
N MET A 197 30.40 -7.83 -31.97
CA MET A 197 31.42 -8.79 -32.46
C MET A 197 31.91 -9.58 -31.21
N MET A 198 31.44 -10.80 -30.94
CA MET A 198 31.92 -12.13 -31.37
C MET A 198 33.32 -12.54 -30.89
N ASN A 199 33.37 -13.43 -29.89
CA ASN A 199 34.25 -14.61 -29.69
C ASN A 199 34.09 -15.07 -28.22
N GLY A 200 33.81 -16.32 -27.84
CA GLY A 200 34.02 -17.63 -28.46
C GLY A 200 34.72 -18.50 -27.40
N GLY A 201 33.98 -19.41 -26.76
CA GLY A 201 34.45 -20.20 -25.61
C GLY A 201 33.43 -21.23 -25.14
N GLU A 202 33.16 -22.20 -26.02
CA GLU A 202 32.94 -23.62 -25.76
C GLU A 202 33.09 -24.13 -24.30
N SER A 203 31.98 -24.62 -23.74
CA SER A 203 31.97 -25.77 -22.82
C SER A 203 30.68 -26.55 -23.08
N GLU A 204 30.87 -27.78 -23.53
CA GLU A 204 29.86 -28.84 -23.64
C GLU A 204 29.45 -29.27 -22.23
N ASP A 205 28.15 -29.33 -21.95
CA ASP A 205 27.57 -30.26 -20.98
C ASP A 205 26.17 -30.64 -21.50
N GLU A 206 26.10 -31.88 -22.00
CA GLU A 206 24.89 -32.64 -22.29
C GLU A 206 24.33 -33.16 -20.96
N ASP A 207 23.04 -32.97 -20.71
CA ASP A 207 22.14 -33.83 -19.92
C ASP A 207 20.83 -33.06 -19.73
N ASP A 208 19.64 -33.63 -19.74
CA ASP A 208 19.03 -34.79 -20.36
C ASP A 208 17.51 -34.54 -20.14
N SER A 209 16.67 -35.18 -20.93
CA SER A 209 15.21 -35.06 -20.98
C SER A 209 14.45 -34.75 -19.67
N ASP A 210 13.44 -33.87 -19.76
CA ASP A 210 12.06 -34.31 -19.46
C ASP A 210 11.03 -33.43 -20.20
N ASP A 211 10.34 -34.08 -21.12
CA ASP A 211 9.19 -33.61 -21.87
C ASP A 211 7.96 -34.01 -21.07
N SER A 212 7.36 -33.06 -20.36
CA SER A 212 6.08 -33.24 -19.69
C SER A 212 5.07 -32.30 -20.32
N GLU A 213 4.54 -32.70 -21.48
CA GLU A 213 3.24 -32.21 -21.96
C GLU A 213 2.17 -32.59 -20.92
N ILE A 214 1.69 -31.59 -20.19
CA ILE A 214 0.49 -31.71 -19.35
C ILE A 214 -0.72 -31.48 -20.27
N ASP A 215 -1.34 -32.58 -20.69
CA ASP A 215 -2.60 -32.55 -21.43
C ASP A 215 -3.72 -32.19 -20.45
N VAL A 216 -4.13 -30.93 -20.46
CA VAL A 216 -5.23 -30.41 -19.63
C VAL A 216 -6.53 -30.50 -20.44
N ASP A 217 -6.94 -31.74 -20.71
CA ASP A 217 -8.32 -32.04 -21.11
C ASP A 217 -9.10 -32.34 -19.82
N ASP A 218 -9.63 -31.27 -19.21
CA ASP A 218 -10.67 -31.35 -18.18
C ASP A 218 -11.77 -30.36 -18.58
N GLU A 219 -12.46 -30.70 -19.68
CA GLU A 219 -13.82 -30.20 -19.92
C GLU A 219 -14.75 -30.87 -18.90
N GLU A 220 -14.96 -30.20 -17.77
CA GLU A 220 -16.23 -30.29 -17.03
C GLU A 220 -16.84 -28.88 -16.99
N ASP A 221 -17.55 -28.56 -18.07
CA ASP A 221 -18.78 -27.76 -17.99
C ASP A 221 -19.69 -28.43 -16.96
N ASP A 222 -20.04 -27.71 -15.91
CA ASP A 222 -21.35 -27.83 -15.26
C ASP A 222 -21.69 -26.45 -14.68
N ASP A 223 -22.33 -25.66 -15.55
CA ASP A 223 -23.19 -24.53 -15.22
C ASP A 223 -24.16 -24.91 -14.09
N ASP A 224 -24.00 -24.31 -12.91
CA ASP A 224 -25.02 -24.33 -11.85
C ASP A 224 -25.10 -22.93 -11.16
N GLU A 225 -25.08 -21.85 -11.96
CA GLU A 225 -25.32 -20.48 -11.47
C GLU A 225 -26.80 -20.15 -11.18
N ASP A 226 -27.76 -21.07 -11.41
CA ASP A 226 -29.19 -20.71 -11.42
C ASP A 226 -30.02 -21.04 -10.16
N GLU A 227 -29.48 -21.65 -9.09
CA GLU A 227 -30.31 -22.03 -7.91
C GLU A 227 -30.31 -21.02 -6.73
N GLU A 228 -29.48 -19.97 -6.73
CA GLU A 228 -29.41 -19.04 -5.58
C GLU A 228 -30.50 -17.94 -5.56
N GLU A 229 -31.29 -17.74 -6.63
CA GLU A 229 -32.33 -16.68 -6.64
C GLU A 229 -33.63 -17.04 -5.89
N ASP A 230 -33.95 -18.33 -5.71
CA ASP A 230 -35.26 -18.72 -5.17
C ASP A 230 -35.37 -18.64 -3.64
N ILE A 231 -34.23 -18.56 -2.94
CA ILE A 231 -34.17 -18.51 -1.47
C ILE A 231 -34.55 -17.13 -0.90
N MET A 232 -34.50 -16.05 -1.68
CA MET A 232 -34.81 -14.69 -1.21
C MET A 232 -36.28 -14.27 -1.34
N ARG A 233 -37.12 -15.01 -2.09
CA ARG A 233 -38.51 -14.60 -2.35
C ARG A 233 -39.51 -14.96 -1.25
N VAL A 234 -39.16 -15.86 -0.32
CA VAL A 234 -40.09 -16.36 0.71
C VAL A 234 -40.21 -15.44 1.94
N ARG A 235 -39.32 -14.44 2.12
CA ARG A 235 -39.29 -13.58 3.32
C ARG A 235 -40.00 -12.23 3.19
N GLY A 236 -40.98 -12.11 2.29
CA GLY A 236 -41.45 -10.81 1.80
C GLY A 236 -42.94 -10.49 1.89
N HIS A 237 -43.79 -11.18 2.67
CA HIS A 237 -45.20 -10.78 2.81
C HIS A 237 -45.73 -10.93 4.25
N ASN A 238 -45.56 -9.88 5.05
CA ASN A 238 -46.52 -9.52 6.10
C ASN A 238 -46.46 -8.00 6.30
N LYS A 239 -47.44 -7.31 5.70
CA LYS A 239 -47.75 -5.89 5.92
C LYS A 239 -48.76 -5.78 7.05
N GLU A 240 -48.77 -4.59 7.65
CA GLU A 240 -49.70 -4.02 8.66
C GLU A 240 -49.21 -4.15 10.11
N THR A 241 -49.20 -3.13 10.98
CA THR A 241 -49.55 -1.70 10.94
C THR A 241 -48.92 -1.06 12.20
N SER A 242 -48.37 0.15 12.12
CA SER A 242 -48.62 1.25 13.08
C SER A 242 -47.58 2.37 12.93
N LEU A 243 -48.15 3.57 12.82
CA LEU A 243 -47.50 4.87 12.71
C LEU A 243 -46.94 5.32 14.07
N GLY A 244 -45.80 6.00 14.06
CA GLY A 244 -45.37 6.79 15.22
C GLY A 244 -43.91 7.24 15.22
N LYS A 245 -43.63 8.36 14.55
CA LYS A 245 -42.49 9.25 14.87
C LYS A 245 -43.11 10.58 15.33
N PRO A 246 -42.51 11.32 16.28
CA PRO A 246 -41.43 12.24 15.87
C PRO A 246 -40.29 12.50 16.89
N SER A 247 -39.08 12.62 16.34
CA SER A 247 -38.07 13.68 16.54
C SER A 247 -37.95 14.41 17.90
N ARG A 248 -36.77 14.34 18.55
CA ARG A 248 -35.77 15.44 18.70
C ARG A 248 -34.76 15.21 19.87
N ARG A 249 -33.53 15.73 19.64
CA ARG A 249 -32.45 16.18 20.57
C ARG A 249 -31.34 15.20 21.04
N ALA A 250 -30.20 15.32 20.34
CA ALA A 250 -28.82 15.68 20.79
C ALA A 250 -28.27 15.26 22.18
N PRO A 251 -26.94 15.03 22.29
CA PRO A 251 -26.31 14.22 23.33
C PRO A 251 -26.01 15.01 24.62
N LYS A 252 -25.96 14.30 25.76
CA LYS A 252 -25.38 14.80 27.00
C LYS A 252 -24.11 14.03 27.32
N ALA A 253 -23.04 14.78 27.56
CA ALA A 253 -21.82 14.36 28.22
C ALA A 253 -21.96 14.58 29.73
N ASP A 254 -21.49 13.62 30.52
CA ASP A 254 -21.07 13.69 31.93
C ASP A 254 -20.09 12.50 32.08
N SER A 255 -18.77 12.73 32.12
CA SER A 255 -17.92 13.18 33.24
C SER A 255 -17.57 12.07 34.26
N LEU A 256 -16.26 11.95 34.50
CA LEU A 256 -15.56 11.31 35.62
C LEU A 256 -15.45 9.78 35.67
N VAL A 257 -14.27 9.29 35.24
CA VAL A 257 -13.39 8.53 36.12
C VAL A 257 -11.94 8.83 35.76
N GLU A 258 -11.29 9.58 36.65
CA GLU A 258 -9.84 9.67 36.77
C GLU A 258 -9.31 8.26 37.09
N SER A 259 -8.29 7.80 36.38
CA SER A 259 -7.37 6.80 36.90
C SER A 259 -5.98 7.11 36.36
N ASP A 260 -5.19 7.72 37.24
CA ASP A 260 -3.73 7.65 37.25
C ASP A 260 -3.24 6.28 36.80
N ASN A 261 -2.25 6.27 35.92
CA ASN A 261 -1.23 5.24 35.89
C ASN A 261 0.07 5.89 35.41
N ASP A 262 0.81 6.41 36.38
CA ASP A 262 2.25 6.61 36.31
C ASP A 262 2.94 5.24 36.40
N PHE A 263 3.54 4.77 35.29
CA PHE A 263 4.87 4.15 35.25
C PHE A 263 5.39 4.02 33.81
#